data_AF-A0A4R2L2P0-F1
#
_entry.id   AF-A0A4R2L2P0-F1
#
_cell.length_a   1.000
_cell.length_b   1.000
_cell.length_c   1.000
_cell.angle_alpha   90.00
_cell.angle_beta   90.00
_cell.angle_gamma   90.00
#
_symmetry.space_group_name_H-M   'P 1'
#
loop_
_entity.id
_entity.type
_entity.pdbx_description
1 polymer ?
#
loop_
_entity_poly.entity_id
_entity_poly.type
_entity_poly.pdbx_seq_one_letter_code
_entity_poly.pdbx_strand_id
1 'polypeptide(L)'
;MAVGKVFLIGAGPGDYKLITLKGIECIQKADVVLYDRLASPRLLKFAKDDAECIYVGKAPNNHAYTQEEINGLLVKKALEGKIVARLKGGDPFVFGRGGEEAAQLKENGISFEIVPGITSAISVPAYAGIPVTHRNVSTSLHVITGNEDPTKDEKTVDYQALAKLEGTLIFLMGIKNIDKICKSLIKYGQSGDRPVAVIMKGTTTDQKKIKGTLSTIYEKVKENGFKNPSIIIVGEVVNLSEVLGWHENKSLFGKKILVTRTRQQASYLSKELENLGAEALEFPTIKIEKPDSYDEIDKAIGEIEKYKWIIFTSVNGVSAFFERFKKLNFDIRMLINAKIVAIGPATAKKLEDRGLMIEYIPEEFRAEGIIEGLKDKVKPGDAVLLPRADIAREVLIEELEKLGAFVDNIHVYRTVIPTTDREKLRDILENEHIDVITFTSSSTVKNFIEILGEENKYLLKEKKVAVIGPITEETAKELGLEVDIKADAFTIDGLVNAIKNEYNQ
;
A
#
# COMPACT_ATOMS: atom_id res chain seq x y z
N MET A 1 -4.68 -34.68 -6.83
CA MET A 1 -4.42 -33.26 -7.14
C MET A 1 -2.92 -33.07 -7.22
N ALA A 2 -2.42 -32.19 -8.09
CA ALA A 2 -0.99 -31.87 -8.12
C ALA A 2 -0.59 -31.14 -6.84
N VAL A 3 0.56 -31.47 -6.26
CA VAL A 3 1.10 -30.77 -5.08
C VAL A 3 1.45 -29.34 -5.49
N GLY A 4 1.11 -28.39 -4.63
CA GLY A 4 1.37 -26.97 -4.82
C GLY A 4 2.84 -26.59 -4.62
N LYS A 5 3.10 -25.29 -4.57
CA LYS A 5 4.46 -24.72 -4.42
C LYS A 5 4.47 -23.66 -3.33
N VAL A 6 5.57 -23.59 -2.58
CA VAL A 6 5.77 -22.58 -1.52
C VAL A 6 6.86 -21.57 -1.91
N PHE A 7 6.55 -20.28 -1.80
CA PHE A 7 7.52 -19.20 -1.90
C PHE A 7 7.84 -18.66 -0.51
N LEU A 8 9.10 -18.74 -0.10
CA LEU A 8 9.61 -18.12 1.14
C LEU A 8 10.19 -16.76 0.78
N ILE A 9 9.47 -15.68 1.10
CA ILE A 9 9.68 -14.35 0.54
C ILE A 9 10.12 -13.38 1.63
N GLY A 10 11.23 -12.68 1.40
CA GLY A 10 11.64 -11.54 2.21
C GLY A 10 10.77 -10.32 1.93
N ALA A 11 10.00 -9.90 2.94
CA ALA A 11 9.07 -8.78 2.88
C ALA A 11 9.77 -7.41 3.04
N GLY A 12 11.06 -7.39 3.38
CA GLY A 12 11.79 -6.16 3.70
C GLY A 12 11.57 -5.69 5.16
N PRO A 13 12.18 -4.56 5.56
CA PRO A 13 12.30 -4.14 6.96
C PRO A 13 11.06 -3.45 7.55
N GLY A 14 10.10 -3.04 6.72
CA GLY A 14 8.92 -2.29 7.16
C GLY A 14 8.25 -1.54 6.01
N ASP A 15 8.99 -0.66 5.32
CA ASP A 15 8.51 -0.02 4.09
C ASP A 15 8.17 -1.08 3.04
N TYR A 16 6.88 -1.16 2.67
CA TYR A 16 6.38 -2.15 1.71
C TYR A 16 7.01 -1.99 0.33
N LYS A 17 7.59 -0.81 -0.01
CA LYS A 17 8.29 -0.57 -1.27
C LYS A 17 9.68 -1.21 -1.32
N LEU A 18 10.23 -1.66 -0.19
CA LEU A 18 11.50 -2.38 -0.13
C LEU A 18 11.37 -3.88 -0.37
N ILE A 19 10.16 -4.38 -0.68
CA ILE A 19 10.01 -5.72 -1.23
C ILE A 19 10.60 -5.79 -2.65
N THR A 20 11.08 -6.96 -3.04
CA THR A 20 11.58 -7.17 -4.40
C THR A 20 10.43 -7.31 -5.41
N LEU A 21 10.67 -6.97 -6.68
CA LEU A 21 9.70 -7.18 -7.76
C LEU A 21 9.22 -8.63 -7.83
N LYS A 22 10.15 -9.58 -7.69
CA LYS A 22 9.86 -11.01 -7.60
C LYS A 22 8.97 -11.37 -6.42
N GLY A 23 9.15 -10.71 -5.26
CA GLY A 23 8.27 -10.88 -4.11
C GLY A 23 6.83 -10.50 -4.41
N ILE A 24 6.61 -9.37 -5.10
CA ILE A 24 5.28 -8.95 -5.56
C ILE A 24 4.68 -9.96 -6.55
N GLU A 25 5.44 -10.39 -7.55
CA GLU A 25 4.98 -11.39 -8.52
C GLU A 25 4.57 -12.70 -7.85
N CYS A 26 5.27 -13.14 -6.80
CA CYS A 26 4.92 -14.32 -6.03
C CYS A 26 3.64 -14.12 -5.21
N ILE A 27 3.44 -12.96 -4.59
CA ILE A 27 2.20 -12.62 -3.86
C ILE A 27 1.00 -12.65 -4.82
N GLN A 28 1.13 -12.04 -6.01
CA GLN A 28 0.06 -11.98 -7.02
C GLN A 28 -0.36 -13.37 -7.54
N LYS A 29 0.55 -14.36 -7.49
CA LYS A 29 0.28 -15.74 -7.92
C LYS A 29 -0.29 -16.61 -6.80
N ALA A 30 -0.14 -16.22 -5.54
CA ALA A 30 -0.48 -17.04 -4.39
C ALA A 30 -1.99 -17.20 -4.21
N ASP A 31 -2.39 -18.41 -3.82
CA ASP A 31 -3.75 -18.72 -3.36
C ASP A 31 -3.86 -18.56 -1.83
N VAL A 32 -2.72 -18.63 -1.13
CA VAL A 32 -2.62 -18.41 0.32
C VAL A 32 -1.41 -17.54 0.63
N VAL A 33 -1.59 -16.52 1.45
CA VAL A 33 -0.52 -15.64 1.95
C VAL A 33 -0.38 -15.81 3.46
N LEU A 34 0.72 -16.39 3.92
CA LEU A 34 1.08 -16.46 5.34
C LEU A 34 2.02 -15.31 5.68
N TYR A 35 1.61 -14.41 6.57
CA TYR A 35 2.40 -13.23 6.96
C TYR A 35 2.49 -13.10 8.47
N ASP A 36 3.57 -12.48 8.94
CA ASP A 36 3.79 -12.20 10.37
C ASP A 36 3.89 -10.70 10.64
N ARG A 37 4.08 -10.36 11.91
CA ARG A 37 4.10 -8.98 12.42
C ARG A 37 5.11 -8.07 11.72
N LEU A 38 6.22 -8.61 11.20
CA LEU A 38 7.28 -7.81 10.61
C LEU A 38 7.10 -7.57 9.10
N ALA A 39 6.16 -8.28 8.46
CA ALA A 39 5.75 -8.00 7.10
C ALA A 39 4.65 -6.92 7.11
N SER A 40 4.83 -5.85 6.33
CA SER A 40 3.81 -4.80 6.22
C SER A 40 2.48 -5.37 5.71
N PRO A 41 1.34 -5.16 6.41
CA PRO A 41 0.03 -5.57 5.92
C PRO A 41 -0.33 -4.94 4.56
N ARG A 42 0.31 -3.82 4.20
CA ARG A 42 0.14 -3.16 2.89
C ARG A 42 0.59 -4.05 1.73
N LEU A 43 1.41 -5.08 1.97
CA LEU A 43 1.77 -6.07 0.95
C LEU A 43 0.59 -6.97 0.54
N LEU A 44 -0.40 -7.13 1.41
CA LEU A 44 -1.58 -7.96 1.12
C LEU A 44 -2.45 -7.38 -0.01
N LYS A 45 -2.33 -6.08 -0.30
CA LYS A 45 -3.04 -5.43 -1.42
C LYS A 45 -2.62 -5.99 -2.80
N PHE A 46 -1.49 -6.68 -2.87
CA PHE A 46 -1.00 -7.31 -4.09
C PHE A 46 -1.45 -8.77 -4.22
N ALA A 47 -2.08 -9.33 -3.19
CA ALA A 47 -2.64 -10.68 -3.26
C ALA A 47 -3.88 -10.69 -4.18
N LYS A 48 -4.28 -11.88 -4.63
CA LYS A 48 -5.54 -12.05 -5.35
C LYS A 48 -6.71 -11.69 -4.43
N ASP A 49 -7.82 -11.22 -5.00
CA ASP A 49 -9.02 -10.86 -4.23
C ASP A 49 -9.60 -12.07 -3.46
N ASP A 50 -9.38 -13.31 -3.95
CA ASP A 50 -9.81 -14.57 -3.34
C ASP A 50 -8.70 -15.30 -2.56
N ALA A 51 -7.51 -14.70 -2.42
CA ALA A 51 -6.41 -15.31 -1.70
C ALA A 51 -6.68 -15.36 -0.19
N GLU A 52 -6.44 -16.52 0.41
CA GLU A 52 -6.56 -16.72 1.86
C GLU A 52 -5.36 -16.08 2.58
N CYS A 53 -5.57 -14.97 3.29
CA CYS A 53 -4.51 -14.29 4.05
C CYS A 53 -4.52 -14.74 5.52
N ILE A 54 -3.46 -15.41 5.96
CA ILE A 54 -3.33 -16.00 7.30
C ILE A 54 -2.23 -15.27 8.07
N TYR A 55 -2.61 -14.59 9.16
CA TYR A 55 -1.65 -14.01 10.09
C TYR A 55 -1.09 -15.10 11.02
N VAL A 56 0.22 -15.31 10.96
CA VAL A 56 0.93 -16.33 11.77
C VAL A 56 1.85 -15.70 12.83
N GLY A 57 1.79 -14.37 13.01
CA GLY A 57 2.58 -13.67 14.01
C GLY A 57 2.00 -13.76 15.43
N LYS A 58 2.81 -13.38 16.43
CA LYS A 58 2.33 -13.19 17.80
C LYS A 58 1.57 -11.86 17.90
N ALA A 59 0.26 -11.90 18.17
CA ALA A 59 -0.55 -10.73 18.46
C ALA A 59 -1.25 -10.87 19.83
N PRO A 60 -1.55 -9.76 20.54
CA PRO A 60 -2.11 -9.80 21.90
C PRO A 60 -3.43 -10.58 22.04
N ASN A 61 -4.21 -10.74 20.95
CA ASN A 61 -5.55 -11.34 20.96
C ASN A 61 -5.70 -12.54 20.00
N ASN A 62 -4.60 -13.10 19.48
CA ASN A 62 -4.65 -14.25 18.57
C ASN A 62 -3.79 -15.41 19.07
N HIS A 63 -4.18 -16.64 18.68
CA HIS A 63 -3.35 -17.81 18.91
C HIS A 63 -1.98 -17.60 18.26
N ALA A 64 -0.94 -17.58 19.08
CA ALA A 64 0.43 -17.38 18.61
C ALA A 64 0.94 -18.70 18.03
N TYR A 65 0.95 -18.81 16.69
CA TYR A 65 1.52 -19.98 16.03
C TYR A 65 2.99 -20.18 16.45
N THR A 66 3.28 -21.41 16.87
CA THR A 66 4.65 -21.93 17.03
C THR A 66 5.28 -22.16 15.66
N GLN A 67 6.60 -22.31 15.61
CA GLN A 67 7.27 -22.57 14.33
C GLN A 67 6.83 -23.90 13.71
N GLU A 68 6.64 -24.94 14.53
CA GLU A 68 6.18 -26.25 14.05
C GLU A 68 4.79 -26.15 13.42
N GLU A 69 3.88 -25.37 14.02
CA GLU A 69 2.55 -25.12 13.46
C GLU A 69 2.63 -24.31 12.16
N ILE A 70 3.49 -23.30 12.07
CA ILE A 70 3.73 -22.55 10.83
C ILE A 70 4.20 -23.50 9.73
N ASN A 71 5.19 -24.33 10.03
CA ASN A 71 5.75 -25.25 9.05
C ASN A 71 4.72 -26.32 8.63
N GLY A 72 3.97 -26.86 9.58
CA GLY A 72 2.87 -27.78 9.31
C GLY A 72 1.77 -27.15 8.45
N LEU A 73 1.45 -25.87 8.67
CA LEU A 73 0.50 -25.12 7.86
C LEU A 73 1.01 -24.92 6.42
N LEU A 74 2.30 -24.59 6.23
CA LEU A 74 2.92 -24.48 4.91
C LEU A 74 2.81 -25.81 4.14
N VAL A 75 3.16 -26.92 4.80
CA VAL A 75 3.07 -28.27 4.23
C VAL A 75 1.63 -28.59 3.86
N LYS A 76 0.69 -28.40 4.79
CA LYS A 76 -0.74 -28.66 4.59
C LYS A 76 -1.28 -27.91 3.38
N LYS A 77 -1.09 -26.59 3.31
CA LYS A 77 -1.62 -25.77 2.21
C LYS A 77 -1.01 -26.15 0.86
N ALA A 78 0.27 -26.50 0.81
CA ALA A 78 0.89 -26.99 -0.42
C ALA A 78 0.33 -28.36 -0.85
N LEU A 79 0.08 -29.28 0.09
CA LEU A 79 -0.54 -30.58 -0.20
C LEU A 79 -2.00 -30.46 -0.68
N GLU A 80 -2.70 -29.39 -0.31
CA GLU A 80 -4.00 -29.00 -0.88
C GLU A 80 -3.90 -28.54 -2.35
N GLY A 81 -2.69 -28.49 -2.93
CA GLY A 81 -2.45 -28.06 -4.31
C GLY A 81 -2.29 -26.54 -4.47
N LYS A 82 -2.25 -25.79 -3.37
CA LYS A 82 -2.23 -24.32 -3.38
C LYS A 82 -0.83 -23.76 -3.59
N ILE A 83 -0.75 -22.61 -4.25
CA ILE A 83 0.44 -21.77 -4.28
C ILE A 83 0.47 -20.93 -3.00
N VAL A 84 1.51 -21.10 -2.18
CA VAL A 84 1.64 -20.46 -0.87
C VAL A 84 2.73 -19.41 -0.89
N ALA A 85 2.43 -18.18 -0.50
CA ALA A 85 3.40 -17.13 -0.25
C ALA A 85 3.62 -16.95 1.26
N ARG A 86 4.81 -17.27 1.76
CA ARG A 86 5.23 -17.02 3.14
C ARG A 86 6.05 -15.73 3.21
N LEU A 87 5.42 -14.66 3.68
CA LEU A 87 6.06 -13.35 3.86
C LEU A 87 6.79 -13.31 5.21
N LYS A 88 8.09 -13.05 5.17
CA LYS A 88 8.98 -12.99 6.34
C LYS A 88 9.62 -11.62 6.42
N GLY A 89 9.58 -10.96 7.58
CA GLY A 89 10.23 -9.66 7.77
C GLY A 89 11.73 -9.72 7.45
N GLY A 90 12.23 -8.69 6.75
CA GLY A 90 13.61 -8.61 6.28
C GLY A 90 13.90 -9.63 5.18
N ASP A 91 14.84 -10.52 5.46
CA ASP A 91 15.28 -11.59 4.55
C ASP A 91 15.00 -12.97 5.17
N PRO A 92 14.57 -13.99 4.39
CA PRO A 92 14.25 -15.32 4.92
C PRO A 92 15.41 -16.00 5.67
N PHE A 93 16.66 -15.74 5.28
CA PHE A 93 17.85 -16.43 5.77
C PHE A 93 18.69 -15.60 6.75
N VAL A 94 18.37 -14.33 6.99
CA VAL A 94 19.03 -13.52 8.04
C VAL A 94 18.19 -13.55 9.32
N PHE A 95 18.47 -14.53 10.19
CA PHE A 95 17.73 -14.81 11.44
C PHE A 95 16.20 -14.97 11.27
N GLY A 96 15.75 -15.25 10.04
CA GLY A 96 14.34 -15.42 9.71
C GLY A 96 13.81 -16.85 9.88
N ARG A 97 14.67 -17.84 10.18
CA ARG A 97 14.32 -19.28 10.23
C ARG A 97 13.82 -19.87 8.89
N GLY A 98 14.07 -19.20 7.77
CA GLY A 98 13.68 -19.71 6.44
C GLY A 98 14.33 -21.04 6.08
N GLY A 99 15.51 -21.33 6.64
CA GLY A 99 16.18 -22.63 6.45
C GLY A 99 15.43 -23.80 7.07
N GLU A 100 14.86 -23.61 8.27
CA GLU A 100 14.03 -24.62 8.94
C GLU A 100 12.73 -24.88 8.16
N GLU A 101 12.06 -23.81 7.73
CA GLU A 101 10.86 -23.91 6.89
C GLU A 101 11.15 -24.63 5.56
N ALA A 102 12.27 -24.31 4.90
CA ALA A 102 12.69 -24.93 3.65
C ALA A 102 13.03 -26.43 3.82
N ALA A 103 13.71 -26.80 4.90
CA ALA A 103 14.04 -28.19 5.20
C ALA A 103 12.76 -29.03 5.36
N GLN A 104 11.80 -28.54 6.14
CA GLN A 104 10.54 -29.26 6.36
C GLN A 104 9.71 -29.41 5.08
N LEU A 105 9.72 -28.40 4.20
CA LEU A 105 9.08 -28.51 2.88
C LEU A 105 9.76 -29.58 2.01
N LYS A 106 11.09 -29.63 2.03
CA LYS A 106 11.87 -30.61 1.29
C LYS A 106 11.59 -32.04 1.76
N GLU A 107 11.55 -32.26 3.06
CA GLU A 107 11.24 -33.57 3.69
C GLU A 107 9.86 -34.09 3.28
N ASN A 108 8.90 -33.19 3.04
CA ASN A 108 7.55 -33.54 2.60
C ASN A 108 7.39 -33.57 1.06
N GLY A 109 8.49 -33.51 0.31
CA GLY A 109 8.46 -33.59 -1.16
C GLY A 109 7.83 -32.35 -1.84
N ILE A 110 7.71 -31.23 -1.14
CA ILE A 110 7.09 -30.01 -1.66
C ILE A 110 8.15 -29.13 -2.33
N SER A 111 7.83 -28.66 -3.54
CA SER A 111 8.69 -27.69 -4.23
C SER A 111 8.60 -26.33 -3.54
N PHE A 112 9.76 -25.71 -3.30
CA PHE A 112 9.82 -24.38 -2.73
C PHE A 112 10.83 -23.49 -3.46
N GLU A 113 10.71 -22.19 -3.26
CA GLU A 113 11.62 -21.19 -3.81
C GLU A 113 11.88 -20.09 -2.79
N ILE A 114 13.14 -19.70 -2.65
CA ILE A 114 13.56 -18.59 -1.79
C ILE A 114 13.58 -17.32 -2.63
N VAL A 115 12.87 -16.30 -2.16
CA VAL A 115 12.93 -14.94 -2.71
C VAL A 115 13.62 -14.06 -1.67
N PRO A 116 14.89 -13.68 -1.88
CA PRO A 116 15.63 -12.83 -0.95
C PRO A 116 14.92 -11.48 -0.72
N GLY A 117 15.13 -10.91 0.45
CA GLY A 117 14.60 -9.61 0.84
C GLY A 117 15.69 -8.66 1.32
N ILE A 118 15.32 -7.39 1.44
CA ILE A 118 16.23 -6.38 1.98
C ILE A 118 16.28 -6.53 3.51
N THR A 119 17.41 -7.02 4.03
CA THR A 119 17.59 -7.23 5.48
C THR A 119 17.62 -5.92 6.26
N SER A 120 17.00 -5.92 7.44
CA SER A 120 17.01 -4.79 8.38
C SER A 120 18.42 -4.42 8.85
N ALA A 121 19.37 -5.36 8.81
CA ALA A 121 20.76 -5.10 9.17
C ALA A 121 21.47 -4.07 8.27
N ILE A 122 20.95 -3.83 7.06
CA ILE A 122 21.53 -2.90 6.07
C ILE A 122 20.60 -1.73 5.81
N SER A 123 19.30 -2.01 5.58
CA SER A 123 18.33 -0.97 5.20
C SER A 123 17.97 -0.03 6.34
N VAL A 124 17.79 -0.53 7.56
CA VAL A 124 17.43 0.33 8.69
C VAL A 124 18.54 1.33 9.01
N PRO A 125 19.84 0.94 9.07
CA PRO A 125 20.94 1.92 9.15
C PRO A 125 20.92 2.93 8.01
N ALA A 126 20.72 2.49 6.76
CA ALA A 126 20.69 3.38 5.60
C ALA A 126 19.57 4.43 5.67
N TYR A 127 18.38 4.05 6.17
CA TYR A 127 17.25 4.97 6.41
C TYR A 127 17.46 5.87 7.64
N ALA A 128 18.43 5.57 8.50
CA ALA A 128 18.85 6.42 9.61
C ALA A 128 20.09 7.29 9.29
N GLY A 129 20.58 7.24 8.04
CA GLY A 129 21.80 7.93 7.63
C GLY A 129 23.10 7.27 8.10
N ILE A 130 23.06 5.99 8.47
CA ILE A 130 24.22 5.25 8.98
C ILE A 130 24.61 4.20 7.94
N PRO A 131 25.67 4.41 7.14
CA PRO A 131 26.16 3.38 6.26
C PRO A 131 26.80 2.26 7.09
N VAL A 132 26.52 1.00 6.76
CA VAL A 132 27.06 -0.15 7.51
C VAL A 132 28.57 -0.33 7.32
N THR A 133 29.10 0.19 6.22
CA THR A 133 30.54 0.25 5.90
C THR A 133 30.87 1.61 5.32
N HIS A 134 32.07 2.12 5.58
CA HIS A 134 32.57 3.34 4.96
C HIS A 134 34.10 3.27 4.89
N ARG A 135 34.70 3.54 3.72
CA ARG A 135 36.11 3.24 3.41
C ARG A 135 37.11 3.71 4.47
N ASN A 136 36.89 4.91 5.02
CA ASN A 136 37.80 5.54 5.97
C ASN A 136 37.40 5.34 7.44
N VAL A 137 36.36 4.54 7.71
CA VAL A 137 35.73 4.43 9.04
C VAL A 137 35.53 2.98 9.46
N SER A 138 35.00 2.14 8.58
CA SER A 138 34.71 0.73 8.87
C SER A 138 34.67 -0.08 7.58
N THR A 139 35.59 -1.04 7.44
CA THR A 139 35.76 -1.91 6.27
C THR A 139 35.16 -3.30 6.45
N SER A 140 34.62 -3.61 7.63
CA SER A 140 33.93 -4.87 7.91
C SER A 140 32.60 -4.66 8.61
N LEU A 141 31.66 -5.55 8.35
CA LEU A 141 30.31 -5.57 8.91
C LEU A 141 30.05 -6.93 9.54
N HIS A 142 29.54 -6.94 10.77
CA HIS A 142 29.19 -8.14 11.50
C HIS A 142 27.73 -8.06 11.93
N VAL A 143 26.94 -9.07 11.60
CA VAL A 143 25.51 -9.11 11.94
C VAL A 143 25.29 -10.24 12.94
N ILE A 144 24.84 -9.87 14.14
CA ILE A 144 24.76 -10.75 15.31
C ILE A 144 23.31 -10.79 15.83
N THR A 145 22.88 -11.93 16.36
CA THR A 145 21.66 -12.00 17.16
C THR A 145 21.97 -11.61 18.59
N GLY A 146 21.27 -10.60 19.11
CA GLY A 146 21.32 -10.22 20.52
C GLY A 146 20.40 -11.05 21.40
N ASN A 147 19.58 -11.94 20.83
CA ASN A 147 18.76 -12.89 21.58
C ASN A 147 19.43 -14.26 21.57
N GLU A 148 19.79 -14.75 22.76
CA GLU A 148 20.28 -16.11 23.00
C GLU A 148 19.09 -16.95 23.46
N ASP A 149 18.96 -18.17 22.95
CA ASP A 149 18.00 -19.13 23.49
C ASP A 149 18.43 -19.51 24.91
N PRO A 150 17.63 -19.19 25.95
CA PRO A 150 18.01 -19.45 27.34
C PRO A 150 18.05 -20.94 27.68
N THR A 151 17.58 -21.83 26.79
CA THR A 151 17.59 -23.29 26.98
C THR A 151 18.84 -23.98 26.44
N LYS A 152 19.75 -23.25 25.77
CA LYS A 152 21.02 -23.81 25.27
C LYS A 152 22.13 -23.60 26.30
N ASP A 153 22.83 -24.70 26.64
CA ASP A 153 23.95 -24.71 27.61
C ASP A 153 25.21 -23.95 27.10
N GLU A 154 25.35 -23.74 25.79
CA GLU A 154 26.48 -23.01 25.21
C GLU A 154 26.14 -21.54 24.93
N LYS A 155 27.00 -20.62 25.39
CA LYS A 155 26.96 -19.21 24.99
C LYS A 155 27.24 -19.11 23.50
N THR A 156 26.20 -18.85 22.70
CA THR A 156 26.31 -18.79 21.24
C THR A 156 27.07 -17.56 20.71
N VAL A 157 27.16 -16.48 21.50
CA VAL A 157 27.85 -15.25 21.10
C VAL A 157 29.17 -15.08 21.87
N ASP A 158 30.28 -15.14 21.15
CA ASP A 158 31.61 -14.85 21.69
C ASP A 158 31.87 -13.33 21.72
N TYR A 159 31.44 -12.68 22.81
CA TYR A 159 31.69 -11.26 23.03
C TYR A 159 33.18 -10.90 23.14
N GLN A 160 34.05 -11.86 23.49
CA GLN A 160 35.49 -11.60 23.57
C GLN A 160 36.08 -11.46 22.17
N ALA A 161 35.65 -12.29 21.22
CA ALA A 161 36.00 -12.13 19.81
C ALA A 161 35.39 -10.85 19.23
N LEU A 162 34.10 -10.59 19.48
CA LEU A 162 33.42 -9.39 18.96
C LEU A 162 34.06 -8.09 19.44
N ALA A 163 34.49 -8.03 20.70
CA ALA A 163 35.15 -6.86 21.28
C ALA A 163 36.53 -6.57 20.67
N LYS A 164 37.12 -7.49 19.89
CA LYS A 164 38.37 -7.23 19.16
C LYS A 164 38.14 -6.74 17.73
N LEU A 165 36.89 -6.69 17.26
CA LEU A 165 36.56 -6.25 15.91
C LEU A 165 36.47 -4.73 15.84
N GLU A 166 37.17 -4.15 14.87
CA GLU A 166 37.16 -2.70 14.60
C GLU A 166 36.02 -2.28 13.66
N GLY A 167 35.37 -3.24 12.99
CA GLY A 167 34.27 -2.99 12.07
C GLY A 167 32.95 -2.64 12.73
N THR A 168 31.90 -2.47 11.92
CA THR A 168 30.54 -2.17 12.39
C THR A 168 29.88 -3.43 12.93
N LEU A 169 29.39 -3.38 14.18
CA LEU A 169 28.62 -4.46 14.77
C LEU A 169 27.13 -4.10 14.73
N ILE A 170 26.31 -4.97 14.14
CA ILE A 170 24.85 -4.84 14.11
C ILE A 170 24.25 -5.97 14.95
N PHE A 171 23.54 -5.61 16.02
CA PHE A 171 22.78 -6.58 16.81
C PHE A 171 21.29 -6.50 16.46
N LEU A 172 20.78 -7.60 15.90
CA LEU A 172 19.35 -7.82 15.66
C LEU A 172 18.73 -8.50 16.89
N MET A 173 17.46 -8.20 17.19
CA MET A 173 16.74 -8.79 18.34
C MET A 173 17.41 -8.56 19.71
N GLY A 174 18.30 -7.56 19.83
CA GLY A 174 19.14 -7.36 21.02
C GLY A 174 18.59 -6.39 22.06
N ILE A 175 17.47 -5.70 21.81
CA ILE A 175 17.05 -4.56 22.66
C ILE A 175 16.81 -4.93 24.13
N LYS A 176 16.28 -6.13 24.40
CA LYS A 176 16.07 -6.63 25.77
C LYS A 176 17.41 -6.92 26.49
N ASN A 177 18.45 -7.23 25.73
CA ASN A 177 19.77 -7.63 26.22
C ASN A 177 20.81 -6.52 26.02
N ILE A 178 20.40 -5.29 25.69
CA ILE A 178 21.32 -4.21 25.34
C ILE A 178 22.31 -3.89 26.47
N ASP A 179 21.89 -3.95 27.74
CA ASP A 179 22.77 -3.77 28.90
C ASP A 179 23.88 -4.83 28.94
N LYS A 180 23.51 -6.12 28.79
CA LYS A 180 24.46 -7.25 28.72
C LYS A 180 25.41 -7.11 27.54
N ILE A 181 24.91 -6.73 26.36
CA ILE A 181 25.71 -6.51 25.14
C ILE A 181 26.76 -5.42 25.41
N CYS A 182 26.34 -4.26 25.90
CA CYS A 182 27.25 -3.14 26.16
C CYS A 182 28.30 -3.47 27.21
N LYS A 183 27.87 -4.01 28.37
CA LYS A 183 28.79 -4.43 29.45
C LYS A 183 29.79 -5.49 29.00
N SER A 184 29.37 -6.45 28.17
CA SER A 184 30.27 -7.49 27.66
C SER A 184 31.32 -6.94 26.71
N LEU A 185 30.92 -6.07 25.77
CA LEU A 185 31.87 -5.43 24.85
C LEU A 185 32.91 -4.59 25.59
N ILE A 186 32.48 -3.78 26.56
CA ILE A 186 33.39 -2.99 27.40
C ILE A 186 34.33 -3.89 28.20
N LYS A 187 33.78 -4.92 28.87
CA LYS A 187 34.57 -5.87 29.67
C LYS A 187 35.70 -6.52 28.88
N TYR A 188 35.49 -6.80 27.59
CA TYR A 188 36.48 -7.46 26.72
C TYR A 188 37.34 -6.49 25.90
N GLY A 189 37.30 -5.19 26.19
CA GLY A 189 38.30 -4.22 25.72
C GLY A 189 37.80 -3.14 24.77
N GLN A 190 36.50 -3.05 24.47
CA GLN A 190 35.97 -1.91 23.72
C GLN A 190 35.89 -0.66 24.59
N SER A 191 36.20 0.50 24.00
CA SER A 191 36.04 1.80 24.68
C SER A 191 34.57 2.05 25.01
N GLY A 192 34.28 2.50 26.24
CA GLY A 192 32.95 2.91 26.66
C GLY A 192 32.38 4.09 25.84
N ASP A 193 33.26 4.87 25.21
CA ASP A 193 32.89 6.00 24.36
C ASP A 193 32.55 5.59 22.92
N ARG A 194 32.73 4.32 22.56
CA ARG A 194 32.45 3.84 21.20
C ARG A 194 30.99 4.16 20.83
N PRO A 195 30.73 4.82 19.69
CA PRO A 195 29.39 5.26 19.31
C PRO A 195 28.41 4.10 19.14
N VAL A 196 27.18 4.34 19.58
CA VAL A 196 26.05 3.41 19.42
C VAL A 196 24.81 4.16 18.94
N ALA A 197 24.11 3.58 17.98
CA ALA A 197 22.75 3.99 17.62
C ALA A 197 21.76 2.84 17.84
N VAL A 198 20.57 3.18 18.30
CA VAL A 198 19.42 2.25 18.33
C VAL A 198 18.32 2.83 17.47
N ILE A 199 17.81 2.01 16.56
CA ILE A 199 16.75 2.40 15.63
C ILE A 199 15.57 1.46 15.83
N MET A 200 14.43 2.01 16.23
CA MET A 200 13.17 1.31 16.43
C MET A 200 12.27 1.50 15.21
N LYS A 201 11.55 0.45 14.81
CA LYS A 201 10.61 0.47 13.66
C LYS A 201 11.22 1.10 12.39
N GLY A 202 12.46 0.72 12.08
CA GLY A 202 13.20 1.31 10.97
C GLY A 202 12.49 1.22 9.62
N THR A 203 12.73 2.20 8.76
CA THR A 203 12.11 2.42 7.44
C THR A 203 10.63 2.80 7.45
N THR A 204 9.93 2.71 8.58
CA THR A 204 8.54 3.14 8.68
C THR A 204 8.45 4.61 9.09
N THR A 205 7.25 5.19 9.01
CA THR A 205 6.94 6.51 9.57
C THR A 205 7.14 6.57 11.08
N ASP A 206 6.88 5.46 11.78
CA ASP A 206 7.14 5.34 13.22
C ASP A 206 8.63 5.17 13.59
N GLN A 207 9.56 5.32 12.63
CA GLN A 207 10.99 5.16 12.90
C GLN A 207 11.44 6.15 13.98
N LYS A 208 12.10 5.62 15.01
CA LYS A 208 12.77 6.44 16.04
C LYS A 208 14.24 6.05 16.12
N LYS A 209 15.09 7.07 16.24
CA LYS A 209 16.55 6.92 16.34
C LYS A 209 17.04 7.55 17.64
N ILE A 210 17.92 6.85 18.34
CA ILE A 210 18.63 7.40 19.50
C ILE A 210 20.12 7.07 19.41
N LYS A 211 20.96 8.08 19.72
CA LYS A 211 22.42 7.99 19.68
C LYS A 211 23.00 8.11 21.09
N GLY A 212 24.05 7.35 21.35
CA GLY A 212 24.83 7.37 22.57
C GLY A 212 26.17 6.69 22.36
N THR A 213 26.72 6.18 23.45
CA THR A 213 27.96 5.41 23.49
C THR A 213 27.69 4.07 24.17
N LEU A 214 28.64 3.13 24.12
CA LEU A 214 28.50 1.86 24.86
C LEU A 214 28.19 2.08 26.35
N SER A 215 28.75 3.11 26.98
CA SER A 215 28.49 3.43 28.38
C SER A 215 27.12 4.06 28.66
N THR A 216 26.49 4.70 27.66
CA THR A 216 25.31 5.58 27.90
C THR A 216 24.04 5.10 27.22
N ILE A 217 24.14 4.27 26.18
CA ILE A 217 22.99 3.95 25.31
C ILE A 217 21.88 3.19 26.04
N TYR A 218 22.21 2.36 27.03
CA TYR A 218 21.23 1.57 27.77
C TYR A 218 20.23 2.46 28.52
N GLU A 219 20.72 3.42 29.31
CA GLU A 219 19.83 4.33 30.05
C GLU A 219 19.01 5.19 29.10
N LYS A 220 19.64 5.72 28.03
CA LYS A 220 18.92 6.47 26.99
C LYS A 220 17.77 5.67 26.36
N VAL A 221 18.00 4.41 26.02
CA VAL A 221 16.99 3.49 25.46
C VAL A 221 15.85 3.27 26.44
N LYS A 222 16.16 3.09 27.72
CA LYS A 222 15.19 2.86 28.79
C LYS A 222 14.32 4.09 29.05
N GLU A 223 14.95 5.26 29.19
CA GLU A 223 14.28 6.55 29.42
C GLU A 223 13.36 6.94 28.26
N ASN A 224 13.75 6.64 27.02
CA ASN A 224 12.98 6.97 25.82
C ASN A 224 12.04 5.83 25.37
N GLY A 225 11.92 4.76 26.16
CA GLY A 225 10.94 3.69 25.94
C GLY A 225 11.12 2.90 24.63
N PHE A 226 12.36 2.71 24.17
CA PHE A 226 12.64 1.93 22.96
C PHE A 226 12.32 0.44 23.16
N LYS A 227 11.59 -0.15 22.21
CA LYS A 227 11.07 -1.53 22.27
C LYS A 227 11.34 -2.29 20.97
N ASN A 228 10.91 -3.55 20.90
CA ASN A 228 10.96 -4.33 19.67
C ASN A 228 9.90 -3.83 18.65
N PRO A 229 10.20 -3.91 17.34
CA PRO A 229 11.48 -4.27 16.74
C PRO A 229 12.48 -3.10 16.77
N SER A 230 13.70 -3.36 17.24
CA SER A 230 14.82 -2.41 17.22
C SER A 230 16.10 -3.10 16.78
N ILE A 231 16.98 -2.33 16.13
CA ILE A 231 18.35 -2.75 15.82
C ILE A 231 19.35 -1.89 16.60
N ILE A 232 20.48 -2.48 16.99
CA ILE A 232 21.57 -1.79 17.68
C ILE A 232 22.78 -1.77 16.75
N ILE A 233 23.36 -0.60 16.54
CA ILE A 233 24.52 -0.36 15.68
C ILE A 233 25.65 0.14 16.56
N VAL A 234 26.80 -0.55 16.56
CA VAL A 234 27.97 -0.17 17.35
C VAL A 234 29.16 0.07 16.42
N GLY A 235 29.70 1.29 16.44
CA GLY A 235 30.87 1.67 15.64
C GLY A 235 30.83 3.10 15.12
N GLU A 236 31.98 3.55 14.62
CA GLU A 236 32.22 4.94 14.22
C GLU A 236 31.29 5.44 13.10
N VAL A 237 30.74 4.53 12.28
CA VAL A 237 29.77 4.88 11.23
C VAL A 237 28.52 5.58 11.75
N VAL A 238 28.17 5.39 13.04
CA VAL A 238 27.03 6.07 13.68
C VAL A 238 27.15 7.59 13.60
N ASN A 239 28.37 8.13 13.63
CA ASN A 239 28.60 9.57 13.55
C ASN A 239 28.19 10.17 12.20
N LEU A 240 28.15 9.37 11.14
CA LEU A 240 27.74 9.83 9.81
C LEU A 240 26.23 10.16 9.70
N SER A 241 25.42 9.70 10.66
CA SER A 241 23.97 10.00 10.68
C SER A 241 23.63 11.48 10.77
N GLU A 242 24.53 12.31 11.29
CA GLU A 242 24.35 13.76 11.39
C GLU A 242 24.37 14.45 10.01
N VAL A 243 25.13 13.87 9.06
CA VAL A 243 25.30 14.44 7.71
C VAL A 243 24.45 13.71 6.68
N LEU A 244 24.23 12.40 6.86
CA LEU A 244 23.56 11.54 5.89
C LEU A 244 22.10 11.23 6.23
N GLY A 245 21.56 11.79 7.32
CA GLY A 245 20.17 11.62 7.71
C GLY A 245 19.21 12.23 6.70
N TRP A 246 18.75 11.47 5.71
CA TRP A 246 17.89 11.98 4.64
C TRP A 246 16.39 11.69 4.87
N HIS A 247 16.08 10.54 5.48
CA HIS A 247 14.70 10.04 5.57
C HIS A 247 13.88 10.81 6.62
N GLU A 248 14.48 11.01 7.79
CA GLU A 248 13.85 11.73 8.92
C GLU A 248 13.70 13.24 8.65
N ASN A 249 14.42 13.76 7.64
CA ASN A 249 14.38 15.17 7.25
C ASN A 249 13.30 15.49 6.20
N LYS A 250 12.51 14.50 5.79
CA LYS A 250 11.42 14.75 4.84
C LYS A 250 10.27 15.51 5.53
N SER A 251 9.63 16.43 4.79
CA SER A 251 8.63 17.36 5.35
C SER A 251 7.43 16.72 6.04
N LEU A 252 7.06 15.49 5.66
CA LEU A 252 5.94 14.75 6.27
C LEU A 252 6.40 13.45 6.94
N PHE A 253 7.69 13.34 7.29
CA PHE A 253 8.18 12.19 8.04
C PHE A 253 7.40 12.00 9.34
N GLY A 254 7.01 10.76 9.63
CA GLY A 254 6.22 10.40 10.82
C GLY A 254 4.73 10.66 10.69
N LYS A 255 4.24 11.21 9.57
CA LYS A 255 2.82 11.49 9.38
C LYS A 255 2.09 10.32 8.74
N LYS A 256 0.92 9.98 9.28
CA LYS A 256 0.00 8.99 8.73
C LYS A 256 -1.24 9.70 8.19
N ILE A 257 -1.53 9.50 6.90
CA ILE A 257 -2.56 10.25 6.18
C ILE A 257 -3.57 9.28 5.57
N LEU A 258 -4.85 9.47 5.89
CA LEU A 258 -5.95 8.70 5.33
C LEU A 258 -6.40 9.32 3.99
N VAL A 259 -6.35 8.53 2.93
CA VAL A 259 -6.71 8.92 1.57
C VAL A 259 -8.05 8.30 1.17
N THR A 260 -9.09 9.13 1.07
CA THR A 260 -10.49 8.66 0.91
C THR A 260 -10.96 8.45 -0.53
N ARG A 261 -10.04 8.58 -1.50
CA ARG A 261 -10.32 8.62 -2.95
C ARG A 261 -10.45 7.21 -3.56
N THR A 262 -11.00 7.13 -4.78
CA THR A 262 -11.08 5.87 -5.55
C THR A 262 -9.68 5.30 -5.84
N ARG A 263 -9.54 3.96 -5.92
CA ARG A 263 -8.24 3.26 -6.05
C ARG A 263 -7.29 3.85 -7.11
N GLN A 264 -7.80 4.20 -8.30
CA GLN A 264 -6.97 4.73 -9.39
C GLN A 264 -6.40 6.13 -9.09
N GLN A 265 -7.19 6.99 -8.44
CA GLN A 265 -6.77 8.36 -8.13
C GLN A 265 -6.07 8.49 -6.77
N ALA A 266 -6.38 7.60 -5.82
CA ALA A 266 -5.69 7.47 -4.55
C ALA A 266 -4.20 7.21 -4.78
N SER A 267 -3.85 6.39 -5.77
CA SER A 267 -2.46 6.04 -6.07
C SER A 267 -1.54 7.24 -6.35
N TYR A 268 -2.03 8.31 -7.00
CA TYR A 268 -1.21 9.51 -7.24
C TYR A 268 -1.03 10.34 -5.96
N LEU A 269 -2.12 10.66 -5.25
CA LEU A 269 -2.05 11.41 -3.99
C LEU A 269 -1.20 10.67 -2.95
N SER A 270 -1.44 9.37 -2.76
CA SER A 270 -0.65 8.51 -1.86
C SER A 270 0.83 8.54 -2.21
N LYS A 271 1.17 8.46 -3.50
CA LYS A 271 2.57 8.48 -3.95
C LYS A 271 3.25 9.80 -3.60
N GLU A 272 2.60 10.94 -3.85
CA GLU A 272 3.18 12.25 -3.56
C GLU A 272 3.36 12.47 -2.05
N LEU A 273 2.40 12.06 -1.22
CA LEU A 273 2.53 12.10 0.24
C LEU A 273 3.67 11.20 0.73
N GLU A 274 3.80 9.99 0.19
CA GLU A 274 4.88 9.05 0.54
C GLU A 274 6.26 9.54 0.08
N ASN A 275 6.35 10.25 -1.05
CA ASN A 275 7.60 10.87 -1.50
C ASN A 275 8.09 11.88 -0.45
N LEU A 276 7.15 12.62 0.16
CA LEU A 276 7.39 13.56 1.26
C LEU A 276 7.57 12.89 2.65
N GLY A 277 7.56 11.56 2.73
CA GLY A 277 7.88 10.82 3.95
C GLY A 277 6.69 10.41 4.81
N ALA A 278 5.46 10.70 4.37
CA ALA A 278 4.25 10.24 5.04
C ALA A 278 3.95 8.77 4.73
N GLU A 279 3.06 8.16 5.52
CA GLU A 279 2.40 6.90 5.20
C GLU A 279 0.98 7.19 4.74
N ALA A 280 0.68 6.84 3.49
CA ALA A 280 -0.67 6.99 2.93
C ALA A 280 -1.48 5.69 3.11
N LEU A 281 -2.51 5.76 3.93
CA LEU A 281 -3.48 4.69 4.13
C LEU A 281 -4.67 4.96 3.20
N GLU A 282 -4.86 4.09 2.21
CA GLU A 282 -5.95 4.23 1.25
C GLU A 282 -7.23 3.58 1.77
N PHE A 283 -8.29 4.37 1.85
CA PHE A 283 -9.63 3.90 2.19
C PHE A 283 -10.63 4.43 1.14
N PRO A 284 -10.86 3.70 0.03
CA PRO A 284 -11.75 4.16 -1.00
C PRO A 284 -13.19 4.20 -0.48
N THR A 285 -13.82 5.37 -0.55
CA THR A 285 -15.22 5.59 -0.14
C THR A 285 -16.24 5.16 -1.19
N ILE A 286 -15.76 4.59 -2.29
CA ILE A 286 -16.53 4.08 -3.42
C ILE A 286 -15.87 2.79 -3.89
N LYS A 287 -16.68 1.75 -4.11
CA LYS A 287 -16.28 0.50 -4.74
C LYS A 287 -16.98 0.36 -6.08
N ILE A 288 -16.22 -0.07 -7.08
CA ILE A 288 -16.77 -0.44 -8.39
C ILE A 288 -17.11 -1.92 -8.35
N GLU A 289 -18.36 -2.24 -8.63
CA GLU A 289 -18.84 -3.62 -8.68
C GLU A 289 -19.35 -3.98 -10.07
N LYS A 290 -19.48 -5.28 -10.28
CA LYS A 290 -20.12 -5.83 -11.47
C LYS A 290 -21.58 -5.36 -11.55
N PRO A 291 -22.13 -5.25 -12.76
CA PRO A 291 -23.54 -4.96 -12.94
C PRO A 291 -24.41 -6.09 -12.37
N ASP A 292 -25.66 -5.76 -12.02
CA ASP A 292 -26.62 -6.74 -11.49
C ASP A 292 -26.97 -7.83 -12.51
N SER A 293 -27.07 -7.43 -13.78
CA SER A 293 -27.23 -8.33 -14.90
C SER A 293 -26.29 -7.95 -16.04
N TYR A 294 -25.93 -8.95 -16.85
CA TYR A 294 -25.23 -8.75 -18.11
C TYR A 294 -26.15 -8.77 -19.33
N ASP A 295 -27.46 -9.02 -19.16
CA ASP A 295 -28.37 -9.29 -20.29
C ASP A 295 -28.44 -8.12 -21.29
N GLU A 296 -28.61 -6.89 -20.79
CA GLU A 296 -28.64 -5.69 -21.63
C GLU A 296 -27.29 -5.40 -22.28
N ILE A 297 -26.20 -5.69 -21.57
CA ILE A 297 -24.82 -5.50 -22.05
C ILE A 297 -24.53 -6.50 -23.17
N ASP A 298 -24.90 -7.76 -22.98
CA ASP A 298 -24.73 -8.83 -23.95
C ASP A 298 -25.57 -8.59 -25.19
N LYS A 299 -26.81 -8.10 -25.02
CA LYS A 299 -27.67 -7.70 -26.14
C LYS A 299 -27.04 -6.55 -26.93
N ALA A 300 -26.60 -5.49 -26.26
CA ALA A 300 -25.95 -4.37 -26.91
C ALA A 300 -24.65 -4.78 -27.63
N ILE A 301 -23.83 -5.64 -27.03
CA ILE A 301 -22.62 -6.18 -27.69
C ILE A 301 -22.99 -7.10 -28.87
N GLY A 302 -24.04 -7.90 -28.74
CA GLY A 302 -24.54 -8.76 -29.82
C GLY A 302 -25.02 -7.97 -31.04
N GLU A 303 -25.53 -6.76 -30.82
CA GLU A 303 -26.01 -5.85 -31.86
C GLU A 303 -25.02 -4.71 -32.15
N ILE A 304 -23.74 -4.85 -31.78
CA ILE A 304 -22.79 -3.72 -31.71
C ILE A 304 -22.61 -2.97 -33.05
N GLU A 305 -22.75 -3.67 -34.17
CA GLU A 305 -22.59 -3.10 -35.52
C GLU A 305 -23.69 -2.10 -35.89
N LYS A 306 -24.82 -2.09 -35.16
CA LYS A 306 -25.93 -1.14 -35.38
C LYS A 306 -25.58 0.28 -34.90
N TYR A 307 -24.67 0.39 -33.91
CA TYR A 307 -24.38 1.67 -33.30
C TYR A 307 -23.41 2.47 -34.16
N LYS A 308 -23.83 3.68 -34.49
CA LYS A 308 -22.99 4.66 -35.19
C LYS A 308 -22.14 5.47 -34.21
N TRP A 309 -22.55 5.52 -32.94
CA TRP A 309 -21.83 6.24 -31.89
C TRP A 309 -21.71 5.38 -30.65
N ILE A 310 -20.52 5.37 -30.04
CA ILE A 310 -20.33 4.81 -28.70
C ILE A 310 -19.64 5.87 -27.86
N ILE A 311 -20.31 6.27 -26.77
CA ILE A 311 -19.87 7.38 -25.93
C ILE A 311 -19.42 6.83 -24.58
N PHE A 312 -18.15 7.02 -24.24
CA PHE A 312 -17.60 6.61 -22.95
C PHE A 312 -17.41 7.82 -22.02
N THR A 313 -18.09 7.76 -20.88
CA THR A 313 -18.05 8.82 -19.85
C THR A 313 -17.15 8.50 -18.66
N SER A 314 -16.47 7.35 -18.65
CA SER A 314 -15.46 7.02 -17.65
C SER A 314 -14.49 5.93 -18.10
N VAL A 315 -13.28 5.94 -17.52
CA VAL A 315 -12.28 4.86 -17.68
C VAL A 315 -12.81 3.50 -17.19
N ASN A 316 -13.68 3.52 -16.18
CA ASN A 316 -14.33 2.32 -15.65
C ASN A 316 -15.33 1.74 -16.65
N GLY A 317 -16.12 2.59 -17.31
CA GLY A 317 -17.05 2.18 -18.37
C GLY A 317 -16.31 1.52 -19.53
N VAL A 318 -15.19 2.09 -19.97
CA VAL A 318 -14.30 1.47 -20.98
C VAL A 318 -13.82 0.10 -20.51
N SER A 319 -13.31 0.01 -19.28
CA SER A 319 -12.71 -1.24 -18.78
C SER A 319 -13.75 -2.36 -18.65
N ALA A 320 -14.90 -2.07 -18.04
CA ALA A 320 -15.98 -3.03 -17.82
C ALA A 320 -16.63 -3.50 -19.13
N PHE A 321 -16.89 -2.57 -20.06
CA PHE A 321 -17.43 -2.90 -21.37
C PHE A 321 -16.50 -3.84 -22.14
N PHE A 322 -15.21 -3.51 -22.26
CA PHE A 322 -14.26 -4.33 -23.02
C PHE A 322 -13.88 -5.65 -22.32
N GLU A 323 -13.96 -5.72 -20.98
CA GLU A 323 -13.86 -6.99 -20.26
C GLU A 323 -14.99 -7.94 -20.68
N ARG A 324 -16.24 -7.44 -20.72
CA ARG A 324 -17.38 -8.24 -21.16
C ARG A 324 -17.32 -8.58 -22.65
N PHE A 325 -16.95 -7.62 -23.49
CA PHE A 325 -16.76 -7.78 -24.93
C PHE A 325 -15.79 -8.93 -25.26
N LYS A 326 -14.64 -8.96 -24.56
CA LYS A 326 -13.66 -10.05 -24.68
C LYS A 326 -14.22 -11.37 -24.16
N LYS A 327 -14.95 -11.37 -23.04
CA LYS A 327 -15.54 -12.58 -22.45
C LYS A 327 -16.57 -13.24 -23.37
N LEU A 328 -17.28 -12.45 -24.18
CA LEU A 328 -18.20 -12.93 -25.22
C LEU A 328 -17.50 -13.33 -26.53
N ASN A 329 -16.16 -13.25 -26.59
CA ASN A 329 -15.34 -13.51 -27.79
C ASN A 329 -15.67 -12.60 -29.00
N PHE A 330 -16.10 -11.36 -28.76
CA PHE A 330 -16.27 -10.39 -29.85
C PHE A 330 -14.93 -9.75 -30.23
N ASP A 331 -14.76 -9.46 -31.52
CA ASP A 331 -13.55 -8.84 -32.06
C ASP A 331 -13.73 -7.32 -32.13
N ILE A 332 -12.70 -6.57 -31.70
CA ILE A 332 -12.78 -5.10 -31.66
C ILE A 332 -13.02 -4.47 -33.04
N ARG A 333 -12.68 -5.17 -34.12
CA ARG A 333 -12.96 -4.76 -35.50
C ARG A 333 -14.45 -4.65 -35.81
N MET A 334 -15.33 -5.28 -35.01
CA MET A 334 -16.77 -5.13 -35.15
C MET A 334 -17.28 -3.72 -34.81
N LEU A 335 -16.44 -2.89 -34.18
CA LEU A 335 -16.74 -1.48 -33.93
C LEU A 335 -16.53 -0.59 -35.17
N ILE A 336 -16.34 -1.17 -36.36
CA ILE A 336 -16.00 -0.43 -37.60
C ILE A 336 -16.99 0.68 -37.96
N ASN A 337 -18.27 0.51 -37.62
CA ASN A 337 -19.33 1.50 -37.91
C ASN A 337 -19.43 2.59 -36.84
N ALA A 338 -18.82 2.38 -35.67
CA ALA A 338 -18.97 3.23 -34.51
C ALA A 338 -17.91 4.34 -34.46
N LYS A 339 -18.38 5.58 -34.35
CA LYS A 339 -17.57 6.73 -33.94
C LYS A 339 -17.46 6.77 -32.42
N ILE A 340 -16.22 6.74 -31.92
CA ILE A 340 -15.95 6.65 -30.49
C ILE A 340 -15.77 8.05 -29.90
N VAL A 341 -16.51 8.34 -28.84
CA VAL A 341 -16.43 9.61 -28.10
C VAL A 341 -15.95 9.34 -26.69
N ALA A 342 -15.04 10.18 -26.19
CA ALA A 342 -14.55 10.11 -24.82
C ALA A 342 -14.80 11.43 -24.10
N ILE A 343 -15.28 11.37 -22.86
CA ILE A 343 -15.51 12.56 -22.03
C ILE A 343 -14.25 13.39 -21.74
N GLY A 344 -13.07 12.78 -21.79
CA GLY A 344 -11.82 13.46 -21.44
C GLY A 344 -10.56 12.62 -21.71
N PRO A 345 -9.37 13.21 -21.51
CA PRO A 345 -8.10 12.65 -21.98
C PRO A 345 -7.76 11.26 -21.40
N ALA A 346 -8.07 11.00 -20.13
CA ALA A 346 -7.80 9.69 -19.52
C ALA A 346 -8.67 8.56 -20.11
N THR A 347 -9.94 8.87 -20.41
CA THR A 347 -10.87 7.92 -21.06
C THR A 347 -10.44 7.68 -22.50
N ALA A 348 -10.07 8.74 -23.23
CA ALA A 348 -9.53 8.66 -24.59
C ALA A 348 -8.27 7.79 -24.64
N LYS A 349 -7.30 8.05 -23.76
CA LYS A 349 -6.06 7.27 -23.70
C LYS A 349 -6.31 5.78 -23.50
N LYS A 350 -7.27 5.41 -22.64
CA LYS A 350 -7.63 4.01 -22.39
C LYS A 350 -8.22 3.30 -23.61
N LEU A 351 -8.95 4.04 -24.44
CA LEU A 351 -9.53 3.56 -25.70
C LEU A 351 -8.45 3.47 -26.80
N GLU A 352 -7.57 4.47 -26.89
CA GLU A 352 -6.43 4.49 -27.81
C GLU A 352 -5.43 3.35 -27.54
N ASP A 353 -5.19 3.02 -26.27
CA ASP A 353 -4.36 1.86 -25.88
C ASP A 353 -4.92 0.51 -26.38
N ARG A 354 -6.18 0.50 -26.85
CA ARG A 354 -6.83 -0.66 -27.50
C ARG A 354 -6.85 -0.56 -29.03
N GLY A 355 -6.25 0.48 -29.60
CA GLY A 355 -6.23 0.74 -31.04
C GLY A 355 -7.47 1.45 -31.59
N LEU A 356 -8.29 2.06 -30.73
CA LEU A 356 -9.46 2.84 -31.17
C LEU A 356 -9.10 4.31 -31.38
N MET A 357 -9.60 4.89 -32.46
CA MET A 357 -9.48 6.32 -32.74
C MET A 357 -10.65 7.07 -32.11
N ILE A 358 -10.36 8.21 -31.47
CA ILE A 358 -11.37 9.05 -30.83
C ILE A 358 -11.84 10.12 -31.82
N GLU A 359 -13.14 10.12 -32.10
CA GLU A 359 -13.79 11.10 -32.98
C GLU A 359 -13.92 12.46 -32.31
N TYR A 360 -14.16 12.48 -30.99
CA TYR A 360 -14.36 13.71 -30.24
C TYR A 360 -14.04 13.56 -28.75
N ILE A 361 -13.43 14.61 -28.22
CA ILE A 361 -13.23 14.87 -26.79
C ILE A 361 -13.68 16.32 -26.55
N PRO A 362 -14.60 16.59 -25.61
CA PRO A 362 -15.04 17.95 -25.35
C PRO A 362 -13.96 18.78 -24.65
N GLU A 363 -13.95 20.10 -24.88
CA GLU A 363 -13.05 21.02 -24.17
C GLU A 363 -13.41 21.09 -22.68
N GLU A 364 -14.70 21.19 -22.37
CA GLU A 364 -15.24 21.03 -21.03
C GLU A 364 -15.61 19.56 -20.81
N PHE A 365 -14.86 18.85 -19.96
CA PHE A 365 -14.99 17.40 -19.70
C PHE A 365 -16.28 17.03 -18.93
N ARG A 366 -17.45 17.43 -19.45
CA ARG A 366 -18.80 17.26 -18.90
C ARG A 366 -19.78 16.82 -19.99
N ALA A 367 -20.96 16.35 -19.58
CA ALA A 367 -21.97 15.81 -20.49
C ALA A 367 -22.45 16.87 -21.50
N GLU A 368 -22.59 18.11 -21.03
CA GLU A 368 -22.98 19.26 -21.83
C GLU A 368 -21.99 19.51 -22.96
N GLY A 369 -20.67 19.50 -22.66
CA GLY A 369 -19.62 19.66 -23.68
C GLY A 369 -19.60 18.54 -24.73
N ILE A 370 -20.01 17.31 -24.35
CA ILE A 370 -20.20 16.22 -25.32
C ILE A 370 -21.32 16.57 -26.29
N ILE A 371 -22.50 16.94 -25.77
CA ILE A 371 -23.63 17.37 -26.59
C ILE A 371 -23.18 18.49 -27.51
N GLU A 372 -22.38 19.44 -27.00
CA GLU A 372 -21.97 20.58 -27.79
C GLU A 372 -21.17 20.27 -29.05
N GLY A 373 -20.24 19.33 -28.98
CA GLY A 373 -19.50 18.90 -30.17
C GLY A 373 -20.26 17.90 -31.05
N LEU A 374 -21.37 17.36 -30.57
CA LEU A 374 -22.16 16.36 -31.28
C LEU A 374 -23.43 16.92 -31.95
N LYS A 375 -23.88 18.14 -31.60
CA LYS A 375 -25.12 18.77 -32.12
C LYS A 375 -25.25 18.66 -33.65
N ASP A 376 -24.16 18.94 -34.37
CA ASP A 376 -24.13 18.95 -35.84
C ASP A 376 -23.65 17.62 -36.47
N LYS A 377 -23.25 16.64 -35.64
CA LYS A 377 -22.68 15.37 -36.09
C LYS A 377 -23.67 14.21 -35.96
N VAL A 378 -24.43 14.19 -34.87
CA VAL A 378 -25.48 13.20 -34.62
C VAL A 378 -26.70 13.57 -35.46
N LYS A 379 -27.22 12.61 -36.21
CA LYS A 379 -28.40 12.80 -37.07
C LYS A 379 -29.62 12.10 -36.49
N PRO A 380 -30.84 12.59 -36.75
CA PRO A 380 -32.06 11.86 -36.42
C PRO A 380 -32.02 10.43 -36.96
N GLY A 381 -32.30 9.46 -36.10
CA GLY A 381 -32.25 8.03 -36.39
C GLY A 381 -30.89 7.36 -36.13
N ASP A 382 -29.84 8.10 -35.78
CA ASP A 382 -28.56 7.50 -35.38
C ASP A 382 -28.74 6.67 -34.10
N ALA A 383 -28.21 5.45 -34.07
CA ALA A 383 -28.14 4.63 -32.86
C ALA A 383 -26.87 4.95 -32.07
N VAL A 384 -27.04 5.24 -30.78
CA VAL A 384 -25.99 5.63 -29.83
C VAL A 384 -25.95 4.63 -28.68
N LEU A 385 -24.79 4.08 -28.39
CA LEU A 385 -24.55 3.26 -27.20
C LEU A 385 -23.86 4.08 -26.12
N LEU A 386 -24.36 4.01 -24.89
CA LEU A 386 -23.80 4.71 -23.74
C LEU A 386 -23.47 3.72 -22.60
N PRO A 387 -22.23 3.18 -22.55
CA PRO A 387 -21.77 2.36 -21.44
C PRO A 387 -21.40 3.22 -20.22
N ARG A 388 -22.19 3.14 -19.14
CA ARG A 388 -22.01 3.99 -17.95
C ARG A 388 -22.28 3.27 -16.62
N ALA A 389 -22.13 4.00 -15.51
CA ALA A 389 -22.58 3.56 -14.19
C ALA A 389 -24.11 3.58 -14.07
N ASP A 390 -24.63 2.79 -13.14
CA ASP A 390 -26.04 2.81 -12.69
C ASP A 390 -26.53 4.19 -12.23
N ILE A 391 -25.74 4.94 -11.43
CA ILE A 391 -26.18 6.20 -10.77
C ILE A 391 -25.76 7.45 -11.56
N ALA A 392 -25.91 7.45 -12.87
CA ALA A 392 -25.34 8.51 -13.70
C ALA A 392 -26.44 9.40 -14.32
N ARG A 393 -26.27 10.74 -14.25
CA ARG A 393 -27.28 11.75 -14.63
C ARG A 393 -27.88 11.53 -16.02
N GLU A 394 -29.19 11.67 -16.17
CA GLU A 394 -29.92 11.39 -17.42
C GLU A 394 -29.78 12.49 -18.48
N VAL A 395 -29.25 13.67 -18.14
CA VAL A 395 -29.09 14.83 -19.03
C VAL A 395 -28.50 14.47 -20.40
N LEU A 396 -27.47 13.62 -20.46
CA LEU A 396 -26.85 13.23 -21.73
C LEU A 396 -27.80 12.41 -22.62
N ILE A 397 -28.65 11.58 -22.02
CA ILE A 397 -29.63 10.76 -22.73
C ILE A 397 -30.72 11.67 -23.29
N GLU A 398 -31.31 12.50 -22.42
CA GLU A 398 -32.37 13.44 -22.80
C GLU A 398 -31.95 14.36 -23.95
N GLU A 399 -30.73 14.90 -23.90
CA GLU A 399 -30.23 15.81 -24.96
C GLU A 399 -29.91 15.07 -26.27
N LEU A 400 -29.41 13.84 -26.24
CA LEU A 400 -29.20 13.03 -27.45
C LEU A 400 -30.54 12.63 -28.09
N GLU A 401 -31.54 12.29 -27.28
CA GLU A 401 -32.89 11.98 -27.75
C GLU A 401 -33.58 13.21 -28.35
N LYS A 402 -33.35 14.42 -27.79
CA LYS A 402 -33.80 15.69 -28.40
C LYS A 402 -33.20 15.96 -29.77
N LEU A 403 -31.98 15.45 -30.04
CA LEU A 403 -31.36 15.47 -31.37
C LEU A 403 -31.93 14.39 -32.32
N GLY A 404 -32.88 13.57 -31.85
CA GLY A 404 -33.55 12.52 -32.61
C GLY A 404 -32.77 11.20 -32.67
N ALA A 405 -31.76 11.00 -31.83
CA ALA A 405 -31.00 9.76 -31.75
C ALA A 405 -31.73 8.69 -30.92
N PHE A 406 -31.46 7.42 -31.22
CA PHE A 406 -31.88 6.29 -30.38
C PHE A 406 -30.75 5.93 -29.42
N VAL A 407 -30.96 6.09 -28.12
CA VAL A 407 -29.92 5.90 -27.11
C VAL A 407 -30.14 4.61 -26.34
N ASP A 408 -29.25 3.63 -26.54
CA ASP A 408 -29.17 2.46 -25.66
C ASP A 408 -28.22 2.78 -24.51
N ASN A 409 -28.79 2.97 -23.31
CA ASN A 409 -28.06 3.21 -22.08
C ASN A 409 -27.84 1.88 -21.35
N ILE A 410 -26.59 1.41 -21.24
CA ILE A 410 -26.27 0.16 -20.55
C ILE A 410 -25.42 0.41 -19.30
N HIS A 411 -25.80 -0.25 -18.21
CA HIS A 411 -25.09 -0.17 -16.93
C HIS A 411 -24.00 -1.23 -16.88
N VAL A 412 -22.78 -0.86 -17.26
CA VAL A 412 -21.65 -1.81 -17.36
C VAL A 412 -20.91 -2.02 -16.04
N TYR A 413 -21.17 -1.18 -15.04
CA TYR A 413 -20.67 -1.35 -13.67
C TYR A 413 -21.57 -0.62 -12.69
N ARG A 414 -21.45 -0.96 -11.40
CA ARG A 414 -22.14 -0.26 -10.32
C ARG A 414 -21.16 0.48 -9.43
N THR A 415 -21.62 1.58 -8.87
CA THR A 415 -20.86 2.40 -7.92
C THR A 415 -21.52 2.26 -6.55
N VAL A 416 -20.93 1.45 -5.67
CA VAL A 416 -21.49 1.21 -4.35
C VAL A 416 -20.64 1.87 -3.27
N ILE A 417 -21.29 2.36 -2.22
CA ILE A 417 -20.62 2.78 -1.00
C ILE A 417 -20.27 1.50 -0.23
N PRO A 418 -18.99 1.23 0.11
CA PRO A 418 -18.59 0.00 0.80
C PRO A 418 -18.96 0.07 2.29
N THR A 419 -20.24 0.11 2.62
CA THR A 419 -20.74 0.18 4.00
C THR A 419 -20.34 -1.05 4.83
N THR A 420 -20.06 -2.19 4.18
CA THR A 420 -19.47 -3.38 4.81
C THR A 420 -18.08 -3.14 5.40
N ASP A 421 -17.39 -2.08 4.98
CA ASP A 421 -16.06 -1.72 5.45
C ASP A 421 -16.10 -0.79 6.68
N ARG A 422 -17.28 -0.55 7.29
CA ARG A 422 -17.42 0.28 8.50
C ARG A 422 -16.49 -0.15 9.62
N GLU A 423 -16.49 -1.44 9.95
CA GLU A 423 -15.65 -1.99 11.03
C GLU A 423 -14.16 -1.79 10.74
N LYS A 424 -13.76 -1.92 9.47
CA LYS A 424 -12.40 -1.66 9.03
C LYS A 424 -12.04 -0.18 9.15
N LEU A 425 -12.94 0.73 8.76
CA LEU A 425 -12.71 2.16 8.92
C LEU A 425 -12.61 2.56 10.39
N ARG A 426 -13.50 2.01 11.23
CA ARG A 426 -13.50 2.23 12.68
C ARG A 426 -12.18 1.77 13.29
N ASP A 427 -11.75 0.55 12.98
CA ASP A 427 -10.48 -0.01 13.42
C ASP A 427 -9.28 0.86 13.00
N ILE A 428 -9.25 1.35 11.76
CA ILE A 428 -8.22 2.30 11.30
C ILE A 428 -8.26 3.59 12.14
N LEU A 429 -9.43 4.16 12.38
CA LEU A 429 -9.53 5.45 13.10
C LEU A 429 -9.28 5.32 14.61
N GLU A 430 -9.51 4.15 15.20
CA GLU A 430 -9.37 3.88 16.63
C GLU A 430 -7.97 3.35 16.99
N ASN A 431 -7.45 2.39 16.21
CA ASN A 431 -6.24 1.65 16.53
C ASN A 431 -5.00 2.12 15.75
N GLU A 432 -5.17 2.80 14.62
CA GLU A 432 -4.07 3.48 13.93
C GLU A 432 -3.99 4.95 14.32
N HIS A 433 -2.77 5.43 14.48
CA HIS A 433 -2.55 6.87 14.55
C HIS A 433 -2.77 7.47 13.17
N ILE A 434 -3.69 8.43 13.04
CA ILE A 434 -3.94 9.16 11.79
C ILE A 434 -3.80 10.64 12.10
N ASP A 435 -2.87 11.32 11.43
CA ASP A 435 -2.66 12.76 11.58
C ASP A 435 -3.68 13.57 10.75
N VAL A 436 -3.94 13.12 9.51
CA VAL A 436 -4.75 13.86 8.53
C VAL A 436 -5.69 12.93 7.76
N ILE A 437 -6.93 13.37 7.54
CA ILE A 437 -7.89 12.75 6.63
C ILE A 437 -8.10 13.68 5.43
N THR A 438 -7.94 13.14 4.22
CA THR A 438 -8.04 13.92 2.99
C THR A 438 -9.35 13.70 2.27
N PHE A 439 -9.96 14.77 1.77
CA PHE A 439 -11.16 14.73 0.92
C PHE A 439 -10.95 15.52 -0.37
N THR A 440 -11.31 14.89 -1.49
CA THR A 440 -11.05 15.45 -2.83
C THR A 440 -12.31 15.71 -3.64
N SER A 441 -13.48 15.49 -3.02
CA SER A 441 -14.78 15.87 -3.54
C SER A 441 -15.82 15.83 -2.42
N SER A 442 -16.92 16.55 -2.58
CA SER A 442 -18.08 16.48 -1.67
C SER A 442 -18.64 15.07 -1.52
N SER A 443 -18.60 14.25 -2.59
CA SER A 443 -19.02 12.85 -2.52
C SER A 443 -18.13 12.00 -1.61
N THR A 444 -16.81 12.22 -1.60
CA THR A 444 -15.92 11.49 -0.69
C THR A 444 -16.21 11.80 0.78
N VAL A 445 -16.62 13.04 1.10
CA VAL A 445 -17.03 13.43 2.46
C VAL A 445 -18.32 12.73 2.86
N LYS A 446 -19.37 12.84 2.03
CA LYS A 446 -20.69 12.23 2.27
C LYS A 446 -20.57 10.72 2.51
N ASN A 447 -19.93 10.03 1.57
CA ASN A 447 -19.76 8.59 1.65
C ASN A 447 -18.92 8.17 2.87
N PHE A 448 -17.88 8.93 3.22
CA PHE A 448 -17.06 8.63 4.40
C PHE A 448 -17.89 8.68 5.69
N ILE A 449 -18.71 9.72 5.86
CA ILE A 449 -19.60 9.84 7.02
C ILE A 449 -20.65 8.75 7.05
N GLU A 450 -21.22 8.40 5.89
CA GLU A 450 -22.19 7.30 5.78
C GLU A 450 -21.59 5.94 6.15
N ILE A 451 -20.37 5.65 5.69
CA ILE A 451 -19.63 4.43 6.05
C ILE A 451 -19.32 4.42 7.54
N LEU A 452 -18.78 5.53 8.07
CA LEU A 452 -18.38 5.65 9.47
C LEU A 452 -19.58 5.52 10.42
N GLY A 453 -20.73 6.09 10.05
CA GLY A 453 -21.89 6.24 10.92
C GLY A 453 -21.76 7.45 11.84
N GLU A 454 -22.88 8.15 12.06
CA GLU A 454 -22.96 9.33 12.94
C GLU A 454 -22.46 9.03 14.36
N GLU A 455 -22.74 7.82 14.85
CA GLU A 455 -22.34 7.35 16.17
C GLU A 455 -20.82 7.27 16.38
N ASN A 456 -20.03 7.21 15.30
CA ASN A 456 -18.57 7.05 15.35
C ASN A 456 -17.80 8.34 15.01
N LYS A 457 -18.49 9.48 14.79
CA LYS A 457 -17.85 10.78 14.50
C LYS A 457 -16.88 11.25 15.58
N TYR A 458 -17.05 10.81 16.83
CA TYR A 458 -16.12 11.13 17.92
C TYR A 458 -14.68 10.69 17.63
N LEU A 459 -14.48 9.67 16.79
CA LEU A 459 -13.16 9.20 16.36
C LEU A 459 -12.40 10.22 15.50
N LEU A 460 -13.06 11.26 15.00
CA LEU A 460 -12.46 12.28 14.13
C LEU A 460 -11.86 13.46 14.90
N LYS A 461 -12.18 13.62 16.20
CA LYS A 461 -11.92 14.85 16.98
C LYS A 461 -10.45 15.28 17.07
N GLU A 462 -9.50 14.36 16.96
CA GLU A 462 -8.05 14.65 17.06
C GLU A 462 -7.34 14.60 15.72
N LYS A 463 -8.09 14.43 14.62
CA LYS A 463 -7.55 14.20 13.29
C LYS A 463 -7.82 15.43 12.44
N LYS A 464 -6.79 15.97 11.77
CA LYS A 464 -6.98 17.13 10.89
C LYS A 464 -7.73 16.72 9.63
N VAL A 465 -8.61 17.57 9.14
CA VAL A 465 -9.34 17.38 7.88
C VAL A 465 -8.76 18.29 6.81
N ALA A 466 -8.29 17.68 5.72
CA ALA A 466 -7.74 18.38 4.57
C ALA A 466 -8.66 18.25 3.34
N VAL A 467 -9.04 19.39 2.75
CA VAL A 467 -9.97 19.42 1.60
C VAL A 467 -9.35 20.09 0.38
N ILE A 468 -9.71 19.57 -0.80
CA ILE A 468 -9.17 20.08 -2.09
C ILE A 468 -9.73 21.45 -2.49
N GLY A 469 -10.85 21.92 -1.93
CA GLY A 469 -11.46 23.17 -2.38
C GLY A 469 -12.77 23.53 -1.67
N PRO A 470 -13.34 24.71 -1.98
CA PRO A 470 -14.41 25.35 -1.21
C PRO A 470 -15.72 24.56 -1.19
N ILE A 471 -16.10 23.90 -2.29
CA ILE A 471 -17.34 23.09 -2.33
C ILE A 471 -17.21 21.86 -1.41
N THR A 472 -16.03 21.26 -1.34
CA THR A 472 -15.77 20.12 -0.44
C THR A 472 -15.73 20.59 1.02
N GLU A 473 -15.18 21.79 1.27
CA GLU A 473 -15.20 22.44 2.59
C GLU A 473 -16.62 22.67 3.10
N GLU A 474 -17.50 23.25 2.27
CA GLU A 474 -18.89 23.49 2.62
C GLU A 474 -19.61 22.20 2.98
N THR A 475 -19.47 21.15 2.15
CA THR A 475 -20.04 19.83 2.45
C THR A 475 -19.49 19.22 3.74
N ALA A 476 -18.20 19.39 4.02
CA ALA A 476 -17.59 18.92 5.28
C ALA A 476 -18.22 19.62 6.49
N LYS A 477 -18.39 20.95 6.43
CA LYS A 477 -19.02 21.74 7.49
C LYS A 477 -20.50 21.37 7.68
N GLU A 478 -21.26 21.20 6.61
CA GLU A 478 -22.66 20.76 6.65
C GLU A 478 -22.82 19.41 7.37
N LEU A 479 -21.84 18.52 7.22
CA LEU A 479 -21.81 17.19 7.86
C LEU A 479 -21.14 17.20 9.24
N GLY A 480 -20.84 18.37 9.79
CA GLY A 480 -20.28 18.52 11.13
C GLY A 480 -18.79 18.21 11.26
N LEU A 481 -18.03 18.32 10.16
CA LEU A 481 -16.57 18.26 10.18
C LEU A 481 -15.98 19.65 10.22
N GLU A 482 -15.01 19.86 11.10
CA GLU A 482 -14.15 21.03 11.05
C GLU A 482 -13.07 20.80 9.98
N VAL A 483 -12.76 21.83 9.19
CA VAL A 483 -11.75 21.76 8.12
C VAL A 483 -10.53 22.56 8.56
N ASP A 484 -9.41 21.86 8.76
CA ASP A 484 -8.16 22.43 9.23
C ASP A 484 -7.28 22.90 8.08
N ILE A 485 -7.24 22.13 6.99
CA ILE A 485 -6.31 22.32 5.87
C ILE A 485 -7.11 22.49 4.59
N LYS A 486 -6.87 23.59 3.87
CA LYS A 486 -7.51 23.87 2.59
C LYS A 486 -6.45 24.09 1.52
N ALA A 487 -6.62 23.44 0.37
CA ALA A 487 -5.77 23.67 -0.78
C ALA A 487 -6.03 25.04 -1.43
N ASP A 488 -4.97 25.82 -1.67
CA ASP A 488 -5.06 27.10 -2.40
C ASP A 488 -5.38 26.88 -3.88
N ALA A 489 -4.66 25.92 -4.49
CA ALA A 489 -4.97 25.42 -5.82
C ALA A 489 -5.84 24.18 -5.70
N PHE A 490 -6.99 24.14 -6.39
CA PHE A 490 -7.98 23.06 -6.28
C PHE A 490 -7.58 21.80 -7.07
N THR A 491 -6.36 21.34 -6.82
CA THR A 491 -5.69 20.21 -7.47
C THR A 491 -5.10 19.29 -6.42
N ILE A 492 -4.71 18.08 -6.80
CA ILE A 492 -4.06 17.14 -5.89
C ILE A 492 -2.73 17.74 -5.38
N ASP A 493 -1.95 18.36 -6.26
CA ASP A 493 -0.67 18.98 -5.89
C ASP A 493 -0.89 20.15 -4.93
N GLY A 494 -1.95 20.94 -5.13
CA GLY A 494 -2.35 21.99 -4.19
C GLY A 494 -2.70 21.45 -2.80
N LEU A 495 -3.41 20.33 -2.74
CA LEU A 495 -3.73 19.66 -1.47
C LEU A 495 -2.48 19.12 -0.77
N VAL A 496 -1.58 18.48 -1.52
CA VAL A 496 -0.29 17.99 -0.99
C VAL A 496 0.54 19.14 -0.41
N ASN A 497 0.61 20.27 -1.13
CA ASN A 497 1.32 21.45 -0.67
C ASN A 497 0.70 22.06 0.59
N ALA A 498 -0.63 22.14 0.67
CA ALA A 498 -1.31 22.63 1.86
C ALA A 498 -1.01 21.76 3.09
N ILE A 499 -1.06 20.43 2.94
CA ILE A 499 -0.70 19.48 4.03
C ILE A 499 0.78 19.63 4.42
N LYS A 500 1.67 19.76 3.43
CA LYS A 500 3.10 20.00 3.68
C LYS A 500 3.34 21.29 4.47
N ASN A 501 2.65 22.37 4.13
CA ASN A 501 2.83 23.67 4.77
C ASN A 501 2.33 23.67 6.23
N GLU A 502 1.32 22.87 6.54
CA GLU A 502 0.79 22.71 7.90
C GLU A 502 1.81 22.15 8.90
N TYR A 503 2.76 21.33 8.44
CA TYR A 503 3.77 20.68 9.31
C TYR A 503 5.18 21.26 9.18
N ASN A 504 5.39 22.23 8.28
CA ASN A 504 6.66 22.95 8.17
C ASN A 504 6.67 24.30 8.93
N GLN A 505 5.57 24.64 9.62
CA GLN A 505 5.49 25.74 10.58
C GLN A 505 5.95 25.25 11.96
#